data_AF-A0A174Z867-F1
#
_entry.id   AF-A0A174Z867-F1
#
_cell.length_a   1.000
_cell.length_b   1.000
_cell.length_c   1.000
_cell.angle_alpha   90.00
_cell.angle_beta   90.00
_cell.angle_gamma   90.00
#
_symmetry.space_group_name_H-M   'P 1'
#
loop_
_entity.id
_entity.type
_entity.pdbx_description
1 polymer ?
#
loop_
_entity_poly.entity_id
_entity_poly.type
_entity_poly.pdbx_seq_one_letter_code
_entity_poly.pdbx_strand_id
1 'polypeptide(L)'
;MDDVYRTTLNKVQLMMGTGSITLNEAIDLATRDFLDKGINCIVYADGRRVNIADYVRMALRTTSTRATLQGAAKRFAELGYDTVLISQYGGCSKTCEPWQGKVYIDDVFTVWNGERSGDFGKSNYCDKWFMLLSVAIRGGLFHPNCRHTMGQYIEGLTKIPQPIPAEKIREQRELEEKQRAMERKIRALKRKVEGTQDEKKVKEYKRKLREEQGKLREFIKEHDDVLRRDYSREKIYSGKGEPKQTAPRTEEAPVKATDTESKNPVPTNKEPNIPQPDNNVSEPENNVSKPDNNENTMNFVRPEPVKTV
;
A
#
# COMPACT_ATOMS: atom_id res chain seq x y z
N MET A 1 -6.04 25.42 6.51
CA MET A 1 -5.64 24.58 5.36
C MET A 1 -5.45 23.11 5.76
N ASP A 2 -4.69 22.85 6.84
CA ASP A 2 -4.40 21.48 7.35
C ASP A 2 -5.63 20.57 7.53
N ASP A 3 -6.75 21.13 8.00
CA ASP A 3 -8.02 20.44 8.19
C ASP A 3 -8.60 19.84 6.89
N VAL A 4 -8.51 20.56 5.76
CA VAL A 4 -8.99 20.07 4.46
C VAL A 4 -8.26 18.79 4.06
N TYR A 5 -6.93 18.77 4.20
CA TYR A 5 -6.14 17.59 3.84
C TYR A 5 -6.48 16.37 4.69
N ARG A 6 -6.63 16.56 6.01
CA ARG A 6 -7.00 15.49 6.94
C ARG A 6 -8.42 15.00 6.68
N THR A 7 -9.39 15.90 6.57
CA THR A 7 -10.80 15.55 6.37
C THR A 7 -11.03 14.84 5.03
N THR A 8 -10.44 15.33 3.93
CA THR A 8 -10.54 14.66 2.61
C THR A 8 -9.91 13.26 2.63
N LEU A 9 -8.70 13.10 3.20
CA LEU A 9 -8.03 11.79 3.26
C LEU A 9 -8.72 10.81 4.22
N ASN A 10 -9.07 11.24 5.43
CA ASN A 10 -9.72 10.38 6.43
C ASN A 10 -11.06 9.84 5.91
N LYS A 11 -11.85 10.67 5.22
CA LYS A 11 -13.11 10.27 4.60
C LYS A 11 -12.91 9.11 3.61
N VAL A 12 -11.97 9.22 2.67
CA VAL A 12 -11.74 8.15 1.68
C VAL A 12 -11.01 6.94 2.28
N GLN A 13 -10.17 7.12 3.30
CA GLN A 13 -9.55 6.02 4.05
C GLN A 13 -10.58 5.18 4.79
N LEU A 14 -11.60 5.80 5.40
CA LEU A 14 -12.70 5.08 6.04
C LEU A 14 -13.48 4.24 5.02
N MET A 15 -13.87 4.83 3.88
CA MET A 15 -14.58 4.12 2.81
C MET A 15 -13.75 3.00 2.17
N MET A 16 -12.42 3.13 2.12
CA MET A 16 -11.53 2.02 1.74
C MET A 16 -11.48 0.93 2.81
N GLY A 17 -11.40 1.31 4.09
CA GLY A 17 -11.31 0.39 5.22
C GLY A 17 -12.56 -0.47 5.40
N THR A 18 -13.75 0.07 5.06
CA THR A 18 -15.02 -0.67 5.02
C THR A 18 -15.22 -1.47 3.73
N GLY A 19 -14.28 -1.43 2.78
CA GLY A 19 -14.41 -2.07 1.47
C GLY A 19 -15.44 -1.42 0.54
N SER A 20 -15.97 -0.24 0.90
CA SER A 20 -17.01 0.46 0.13
C SER A 20 -16.50 1.07 -1.17
N ILE A 21 -15.19 1.37 -1.27
CA ILE A 21 -14.51 1.79 -2.50
C ILE A 21 -13.12 1.15 -2.60
N THR A 22 -12.65 0.94 -3.83
CA THR A 22 -11.27 0.51 -4.10
C THR A 22 -10.27 1.65 -3.90
N LEU A 23 -8.97 1.31 -3.79
CA LEU A 23 -7.88 2.29 -3.76
C LEU A 23 -7.93 3.27 -4.94
N ASN A 24 -8.29 2.80 -6.14
CA ASN A 24 -8.31 3.66 -7.33
C ASN A 24 -9.46 4.67 -7.28
N GLU A 25 -10.64 4.24 -6.85
CA GLU A 25 -11.80 5.13 -6.64
C GLU A 25 -11.57 6.12 -5.50
N ALA A 26 -10.87 5.70 -4.44
CA ALA A 26 -10.46 6.59 -3.35
C ALA A 26 -9.46 7.66 -3.81
N ILE A 27 -8.50 7.28 -4.66
CA ILE A 27 -7.57 8.25 -5.29
C ILE A 27 -8.36 9.22 -6.18
N ASP A 28 -9.28 8.71 -7.01
CA ASP A 28 -10.10 9.53 -7.88
C ASP A 28 -10.93 10.55 -7.09
N LEU A 29 -11.64 10.09 -6.05
CA LEU A 29 -12.54 10.90 -5.24
C LEU A 29 -11.79 11.96 -4.45
N ALA A 30 -10.71 11.60 -3.74
CA ALA A 30 -9.91 12.56 -2.99
C ALA A 30 -9.19 13.55 -3.92
N THR A 31 -8.68 13.10 -5.07
CA THR A 31 -8.04 14.00 -6.04
C THR A 31 -9.03 15.03 -6.58
N ARG A 32 -10.26 14.62 -6.93
CA ARG A 32 -11.31 15.55 -7.35
C ARG A 32 -11.65 16.54 -6.23
N ASP A 33 -11.89 16.04 -5.02
CA ASP A 33 -12.27 16.85 -3.86
C ASP A 33 -11.19 17.89 -3.44
N PHE A 34 -9.91 17.64 -3.75
CA PHE A 34 -8.85 18.64 -3.66
C PHE A 34 -8.88 19.65 -4.83
N LEU A 35 -9.05 19.19 -6.07
CA LEU A 35 -9.10 20.05 -7.26
C LEU A 35 -10.31 21.02 -7.22
N ASP A 36 -11.46 20.55 -6.74
CA ASP A 36 -12.68 21.36 -6.55
C ASP A 36 -12.44 22.49 -5.53
N LYS A 37 -11.54 22.27 -4.56
CA LYS A 37 -11.07 23.29 -3.59
C LYS A 37 -9.84 24.09 -4.09
N GLY A 38 -9.48 23.97 -5.37
CA GLY A 38 -8.33 24.67 -5.97
C GLY A 38 -6.95 24.10 -5.64
N ILE A 39 -6.87 23.00 -4.89
CA ILE A 39 -5.61 22.39 -4.44
C ILE A 39 -5.08 21.42 -5.51
N ASN A 40 -4.03 21.83 -6.22
CA ASN A 40 -3.44 21.06 -7.33
C ASN A 40 -2.07 20.40 -7.02
N CYS A 41 -1.43 20.78 -5.91
CA CYS A 41 -0.16 20.24 -5.45
C CYS A 41 -0.01 20.38 -3.93
N ILE A 42 0.89 19.59 -3.36
CA ILE A 42 1.46 19.82 -2.03
C ILE A 42 2.89 20.33 -2.17
N VAL A 43 3.28 21.23 -1.28
CA VAL A 43 4.65 21.71 -1.10
C VAL A 43 5.19 21.08 0.18
N TYR A 44 6.29 20.34 0.07
CA TYR A 44 7.00 19.80 1.24
C TYR A 44 7.90 20.88 1.88
N ALA A 45 8.43 20.60 3.08
CA ALA A 45 9.28 21.53 3.83
C ALA A 45 10.57 21.95 3.08
N ASP A 46 11.09 21.07 2.22
CA ASP A 46 12.21 21.31 1.29
C ASP A 46 11.82 22.18 0.07
N GLY A 47 10.59 22.69 0.01
CA GLY A 47 10.04 23.45 -1.12
C GLY A 47 9.62 22.59 -2.32
N ARG A 48 9.81 21.26 -2.26
CA ARG A 48 9.50 20.37 -3.38
C ARG A 48 7.99 20.29 -3.59
N ARG A 49 7.56 20.58 -4.82
CA ARG A 49 6.15 20.47 -5.23
C ARG A 49 5.84 19.08 -5.78
N VAL A 50 4.80 18.45 -5.25
CA VAL A 50 4.26 17.16 -5.73
C VAL A 50 2.82 17.34 -6.17
N ASN A 51 2.47 16.80 -7.35
CA ASN A 51 1.10 16.85 -7.84
C ASN A 51 0.13 16.15 -6.89
N ILE A 52 -1.04 16.74 -6.64
CA ILE A 52 -1.97 16.27 -5.61
C ILE A 52 -2.39 14.81 -5.80
N ALA A 53 -2.59 14.34 -7.04
CA ALA A 53 -2.95 12.94 -7.32
C ALA A 53 -1.82 11.95 -6.98
N ASP A 54 -0.57 12.35 -7.20
CA ASP A 54 0.60 11.54 -6.86
C ASP A 54 0.82 11.50 -5.32
N TYR A 55 0.53 12.60 -4.61
CA TYR A 55 0.50 12.63 -3.14
C TYR A 55 -0.64 11.77 -2.57
N VAL A 56 -1.88 11.93 -3.05
CA VAL A 56 -3.05 11.14 -2.59
C VAL A 56 -2.77 9.66 -2.78
N ARG A 57 -2.26 9.24 -3.94
CA ARG A 57 -1.86 7.83 -4.19
C ARG A 57 -0.81 7.34 -3.19
N MET A 58 0.20 8.15 -2.86
CA MET A 58 1.20 7.81 -1.86
C MET A 58 0.59 7.68 -0.45
N ALA A 59 -0.21 8.66 -0.03
CA ALA A 59 -0.82 8.69 1.29
C ALA A 59 -1.77 7.50 1.51
N LEU A 60 -2.71 7.28 0.59
CA LEU A 60 -3.69 6.19 0.70
C LEU A 60 -3.04 4.81 0.66
N ARG A 61 -2.04 4.59 -0.21
CA ARG A 61 -1.26 3.33 -0.21
C ARG A 61 -0.54 3.12 1.11
N THR A 62 0.14 4.14 1.62
CA THR A 62 0.93 4.04 2.86
C THR A 62 0.03 3.76 4.06
N THR A 63 -1.10 4.45 4.19
CA THR A 63 -2.07 4.20 5.29
C THR A 63 -2.73 2.83 5.16
N SER A 64 -3.14 2.43 3.96
CA SER A 64 -3.72 1.09 3.71
C SER A 64 -2.73 -0.02 4.08
N THR A 65 -1.47 0.06 3.63
CA THR A 65 -0.43 -0.90 4.03
C THR A 65 -0.22 -0.92 5.54
N ARG A 66 -0.15 0.23 6.21
CA ARG A 66 -0.03 0.29 7.68
C ARG A 66 -1.20 -0.38 8.40
N ALA A 67 -2.43 -0.18 7.94
CA ALA A 67 -3.61 -0.83 8.51
C ALA A 67 -3.55 -2.36 8.34
N THR A 68 -3.12 -2.85 7.17
CA THR A 68 -2.90 -4.28 6.94
C THR A 68 -1.80 -4.86 7.84
N LEU A 69 -0.68 -4.16 8.02
CA LEU A 69 0.41 -4.58 8.90
C LEU A 69 -0.05 -4.66 10.36
N GLN A 70 -0.74 -3.63 10.86
CA GLN A 70 -1.31 -3.58 12.21
C GLN A 70 -2.30 -4.71 12.47
N GLY A 71 -3.19 -5.00 11.52
CA GLY A 71 -4.16 -6.10 11.62
C GLY A 71 -3.50 -7.48 11.58
N ALA A 72 -2.49 -7.67 10.73
CA ALA A 72 -1.72 -8.90 10.67
C ALA A 72 -0.95 -9.16 11.97
N ALA A 73 -0.23 -8.15 12.47
CA ALA A 73 0.49 -8.20 13.74
C ALA A 73 -0.42 -8.59 14.91
N LYS A 74 -1.58 -7.91 15.07
CA LYS A 74 -2.54 -8.23 16.13
C LYS A 74 -2.98 -9.70 16.07
N ARG A 75 -3.29 -10.20 14.87
CA ARG A 75 -3.66 -11.61 14.66
C ARG A 75 -2.52 -12.57 15.01
N PHE A 76 -1.27 -12.23 14.75
CA PHE A 76 -0.12 -13.08 15.10
C PHE A 76 0.08 -13.14 16.62
N ALA A 77 -0.05 -12.01 17.32
CA ALA A 77 0.02 -11.95 18.78
C ALA A 77 -1.18 -12.66 19.47
N GLU A 78 -2.40 -12.57 18.91
CA GLU A 78 -3.57 -13.35 19.35
C GLU A 78 -3.33 -14.88 19.23
N LEU A 79 -2.48 -15.30 18.30
CA LEU A 79 -2.05 -16.70 18.12
C LEU A 79 -0.81 -17.06 18.98
N GLY A 80 -0.30 -16.14 19.80
CA GLY A 80 0.87 -16.35 20.67
C GLY A 80 2.24 -16.17 19.99
N TYR A 81 2.29 -15.61 18.77
CA TYR A 81 3.53 -15.43 18.01
C TYR A 81 3.97 -13.96 17.98
N ASP A 82 5.22 -13.72 18.40
CA ASP A 82 5.87 -12.40 18.36
C ASP A 82 6.85 -12.23 17.19
N THR A 83 7.08 -13.26 16.38
CA THR A 83 8.00 -13.21 15.24
C THR A 83 7.30 -13.03 13.90
N VAL A 84 7.84 -12.11 13.09
CA VAL A 84 7.34 -11.77 11.75
C VAL A 84 8.43 -11.89 10.68
N LEU A 85 8.06 -12.39 9.51
CA LEU A 85 8.91 -12.45 8.32
C LEU A 85 8.51 -11.35 7.34
N ILE A 86 9.45 -10.45 7.04
CA ILE A 86 9.28 -9.42 6.03
C ILE A 86 9.48 -10.04 4.65
N SER A 87 8.56 -9.78 3.71
CA SER A 87 8.68 -10.28 2.34
C SER A 87 9.91 -9.69 1.61
N GLN A 88 10.22 -10.22 0.43
CA GLN A 88 11.28 -9.69 -0.44
C GLN A 88 10.78 -9.59 -1.88
N TYR A 89 11.27 -8.61 -2.64
CA TYR A 89 10.91 -8.40 -4.03
C TYR A 89 12.02 -7.62 -4.77
N GLY A 90 12.25 -7.92 -6.05
CA GLY A 90 13.17 -7.14 -6.88
C GLY A 90 12.61 -5.74 -7.18
N GLY A 91 13.47 -4.74 -7.38
CA GLY A 91 13.03 -3.35 -7.42
C GLY A 91 12.66 -2.77 -6.05
N CYS A 92 13.27 -3.31 -4.99
CA CYS A 92 13.23 -2.74 -3.64
C CYS A 92 13.95 -1.37 -3.61
N SER A 93 13.54 -0.48 -2.70
CA SER A 93 14.20 0.81 -2.49
C SER A 93 15.51 0.63 -1.72
N LYS A 94 16.49 1.52 -1.92
CA LYS A 94 17.78 1.47 -1.22
C LYS A 94 17.65 1.47 0.32
N THR A 95 16.56 2.03 0.86
CA THR A 95 16.30 2.13 2.30
C THR A 95 15.58 0.91 2.88
N CYS A 96 14.73 0.22 2.11
CA CYS A 96 14.14 -1.06 2.54
C CYS A 96 15.01 -2.28 2.20
N GLU A 97 15.86 -2.18 1.17
CA GLU A 97 16.64 -3.29 0.61
C GLU A 97 17.44 -4.11 1.65
N PRO A 98 18.09 -3.51 2.67
CA PRO A 98 18.78 -4.25 3.73
C PRO A 98 17.87 -5.05 4.67
N TRP A 99 16.56 -4.79 4.69
CA TRP A 99 15.63 -5.29 5.71
C TRP A 99 14.68 -6.39 5.21
N GLN A 100 14.62 -6.60 3.90
CA GLN A 100 13.72 -7.59 3.26
C GLN A 100 14.17 -9.04 3.52
N GLY A 101 13.23 -10.00 3.47
CA GLY A 101 13.53 -11.43 3.59
C GLY A 101 14.04 -11.88 4.95
N LYS A 102 13.90 -11.06 5.99
CA LYS A 102 14.41 -11.28 7.36
C LYS A 102 13.28 -11.46 8.37
N VAL A 103 13.60 -12.18 9.44
CA VAL A 103 12.73 -12.39 10.60
C VAL A 103 13.04 -11.34 11.67
N TYR A 104 12.00 -10.80 12.28
CA TYR A 104 12.08 -9.83 13.38
C TYR A 104 11.13 -10.20 14.51
N ILE A 105 11.41 -9.73 15.72
CA ILE A 105 10.40 -9.55 16.77
C ILE A 105 9.54 -8.33 16.40
N ASP A 106 8.21 -8.46 16.43
CA ASP A 106 7.31 -7.31 16.36
C ASP A 106 7.22 -6.58 17.72
N ASP A 107 8.11 -5.61 17.93
CA ASP A 107 8.08 -4.67 19.05
C ASP A 107 7.40 -3.33 18.70
N VAL A 108 6.61 -3.29 17.63
CA VAL A 108 6.08 -2.03 17.06
C VAL A 108 4.56 -2.01 16.95
N PHE A 109 3.96 -3.05 16.38
CA PHE A 109 2.52 -3.10 16.15
C PHE A 109 1.78 -3.82 17.27
N THR A 110 2.49 -4.56 18.13
CA THR A 110 1.94 -5.26 19.30
C THR A 110 2.74 -4.94 20.56
N VAL A 111 2.14 -5.15 21.73
CA VAL A 111 2.83 -4.99 23.02
C VAL A 111 3.65 -6.24 23.26
N TRP A 112 4.97 -6.14 23.06
CA TRP A 112 5.91 -7.23 23.27
C TRP A 112 6.76 -6.98 24.53
N ASN A 113 6.72 -7.93 25.46
CA ASN A 113 7.37 -7.88 26.77
C ASN A 113 8.42 -9.00 26.94
N GLY A 114 9.23 -9.27 25.91
CA GLY A 114 10.29 -10.27 25.96
C GLY A 114 11.66 -9.74 26.40
N GLU A 115 12.63 -10.65 26.56
CA GLU A 115 14.00 -10.30 26.94
C GLU A 115 14.69 -9.52 25.82
N ARG A 116 15.36 -8.41 26.15
CA ARG A 116 15.98 -7.49 25.17
C ARG A 116 17.48 -7.31 25.41
N SER A 117 18.25 -7.35 24.34
CA SER A 117 19.70 -7.08 24.33
C SER A 117 20.04 -6.18 23.14
N GLY A 118 20.16 -4.87 23.41
CA GLY A 118 20.38 -3.84 22.39
C GLY A 118 19.28 -3.77 21.33
N ASP A 119 19.65 -4.08 20.08
CA ASP A 119 18.79 -4.11 18.90
C ASP A 119 18.12 -5.48 18.63
N PHE A 120 18.33 -6.45 19.53
CA PHE A 120 17.75 -7.80 19.46
C PHE A 120 16.80 -8.09 20.63
N GLY A 121 15.81 -8.93 20.38
CA GLY A 121 14.87 -9.45 21.36
C GLY A 121 14.76 -10.97 21.27
N LYS A 122 14.47 -11.62 22.40
CA LYS A 122 14.26 -13.06 22.51
C LYS A 122 12.77 -13.39 22.39
N SER A 123 12.41 -14.24 21.45
CA SER A 123 11.03 -14.64 21.21
C SER A 123 10.45 -15.41 22.40
N ASN A 124 9.25 -15.01 22.83
CA ASN A 124 8.55 -15.57 23.98
C ASN A 124 8.01 -17.00 23.76
N TYR A 125 7.93 -17.48 22.50
CA TYR A 125 7.40 -18.82 22.19
C TYR A 125 8.47 -19.83 21.75
N CYS A 126 9.66 -19.38 21.30
CA CYS A 126 10.71 -20.27 20.79
C CYS A 126 12.12 -19.99 21.35
N ASP A 127 12.26 -19.08 22.33
CA ASP A 127 13.52 -18.74 23.01
C ASP A 127 14.68 -18.25 22.11
N LYS A 128 14.42 -18.00 20.83
CA LYS A 128 15.42 -17.53 19.86
C LYS A 128 15.50 -16.01 19.79
N TRP A 129 16.71 -15.53 19.53
CA TRP A 129 17.01 -14.11 19.35
C TRP A 129 16.79 -13.67 17.90
N PHE A 130 16.00 -12.63 17.71
CA PHE A 130 15.80 -11.96 16.42
C PHE A 130 16.01 -10.45 16.58
N MET A 131 16.30 -9.78 15.46
CA MET A 131 16.37 -8.31 15.46
C MET A 131 14.99 -7.72 15.71
N LEU A 132 14.92 -6.58 16.37
CA LEU A 132 13.66 -5.90 16.65
C LEU A 132 13.14 -5.17 15.39
N LEU A 133 11.84 -5.25 15.13
CA LEU A 133 11.21 -4.60 13.97
C LEU A 133 11.35 -3.07 14.03
N SER A 134 11.37 -2.48 15.23
CA SER A 134 11.64 -1.06 15.47
C SER A 134 13.00 -0.60 14.94
N VAL A 135 14.01 -1.48 14.92
CA VAL A 135 15.34 -1.21 14.36
C VAL A 135 15.25 -1.12 12.84
N ALA A 136 14.59 -2.09 12.19
CA ALA A 136 14.41 -2.09 10.75
C ALA A 136 13.56 -0.91 10.26
N ILE A 137 12.50 -0.54 10.99
CA ILE A 137 11.65 0.61 10.66
C ILE A 137 12.42 1.93 10.81
N ARG A 138 13.19 2.13 11.90
CA ARG A 138 14.12 3.27 12.02
C ARG A 138 15.17 3.27 10.90
N GLY A 139 15.61 2.10 10.46
CA GLY A 139 16.52 1.90 9.33
C GLY A 139 15.91 2.09 7.92
N GLY A 140 14.60 2.39 7.82
CA GLY A 140 13.94 2.72 6.54
C GLY A 140 12.96 1.67 5.99
N LEU A 141 12.69 0.58 6.71
CA LEU A 141 11.59 -0.34 6.40
C LEU A 141 10.23 0.38 6.50
N PHE A 142 9.26 -0.03 5.67
CA PHE A 142 7.90 0.54 5.62
C PHE A 142 7.81 2.08 5.39
N HIS A 143 8.78 2.65 4.65
CA HIS A 143 8.70 4.03 4.18
C HIS A 143 7.46 4.32 3.30
N PRO A 144 7.12 5.59 3.00
CA PRO A 144 5.97 5.92 2.14
C PRO A 144 6.02 5.23 0.77
N ASN A 145 4.88 4.68 0.32
CA ASN A 145 4.74 3.87 -0.91
C ASN A 145 5.64 2.61 -0.97
N CYS A 146 6.10 2.10 0.18
CA CYS A 146 6.68 0.76 0.29
C CYS A 146 5.70 -0.33 -0.20
N ARG A 147 6.23 -1.46 -0.73
CA ARG A 147 5.43 -2.62 -1.17
C ARG A 147 5.58 -3.85 -0.27
N HIS A 148 6.40 -3.78 0.79
CA HIS A 148 6.61 -4.90 1.69
C HIS A 148 5.32 -5.29 2.40
N THR A 149 5.21 -6.60 2.61
CA THR A 149 4.20 -7.26 3.41
C THR A 149 4.89 -7.96 4.58
N MET A 150 4.12 -8.30 5.59
CA MET A 150 4.59 -8.97 6.80
C MET A 150 3.81 -10.27 6.96
N GLY A 151 4.51 -11.39 6.90
CA GLY A 151 3.98 -12.71 7.18
C GLY A 151 4.30 -13.16 8.59
N GLN A 152 3.57 -14.14 9.09
CA GLN A 152 3.90 -14.81 10.34
C GLN A 152 5.18 -15.62 10.16
N TYR A 153 6.13 -15.48 11.09
CA TYR A 153 7.21 -16.45 11.23
C TYR A 153 6.85 -17.43 12.34
N ILE A 154 6.99 -18.72 12.04
CA ILE A 154 6.84 -19.81 13.00
C ILE A 154 8.12 -20.64 12.89
N GLU A 155 8.88 -20.71 13.97
CA GLU A 155 10.09 -21.52 14.04
C GLU A 155 9.84 -22.98 13.60
N GLY A 156 10.77 -23.57 12.84
CA GLY A 156 10.64 -24.91 12.27
C GLY A 156 9.64 -25.07 11.11
N LEU A 157 8.63 -24.19 10.98
CA LEU A 157 7.58 -24.29 9.96
C LEU A 157 7.75 -23.28 8.81
N THR A 158 8.01 -22.01 9.12
CA THR A 158 8.14 -20.95 8.11
C THR A 158 9.52 -21.01 7.45
N LYS A 159 9.54 -21.31 6.14
CA LYS A 159 10.76 -21.28 5.34
C LYS A 159 11.15 -19.84 5.00
N ILE A 160 12.31 -19.39 5.48
CA ILE A 160 12.91 -18.12 5.07
C ILE A 160 13.35 -18.26 3.59
N PRO A 161 12.95 -17.34 2.69
CA PRO A 161 13.29 -17.45 1.28
C PRO A 161 14.77 -17.06 1.05
N GLN A 162 15.39 -17.65 0.03
CA GLN A 162 16.76 -17.32 -0.36
C GLN A 162 16.88 -15.84 -0.78
N PRO A 163 17.87 -15.07 -0.28
CA PRO A 163 18.01 -13.65 -0.63
C PRO A 163 18.13 -13.41 -2.14
N ILE A 164 17.39 -12.44 -2.66
CA ILE A 164 17.54 -11.99 -4.05
C ILE A 164 18.91 -11.26 -4.19
N PRO A 165 19.73 -11.55 -5.21
CA PRO A 165 20.98 -10.83 -5.44
C PRO A 165 20.77 -9.32 -5.59
N ALA A 166 21.61 -8.52 -4.93
CA ALA A 166 21.54 -7.05 -4.92
C ALA A 166 21.58 -6.43 -6.32
N GLU A 167 22.33 -7.03 -7.25
CA GLU A 167 22.39 -6.60 -8.66
C GLU A 167 21.03 -6.69 -9.34
N LYS A 168 20.33 -7.83 -9.21
CA LYS A 168 18.97 -8.01 -9.76
C LYS A 168 17.95 -7.05 -9.13
N ILE A 169 18.05 -6.81 -7.82
CA ILE A 169 17.21 -5.83 -7.13
C ILE A 169 17.43 -4.43 -7.72
N ARG A 170 18.69 -4.06 -7.96
CA ARG A 170 19.09 -2.77 -8.53
C ARG A 170 18.65 -2.62 -9.99
N GLU A 171 18.86 -3.62 -10.84
CA GLU A 171 18.45 -3.61 -12.25
C GLU A 171 16.94 -3.38 -12.37
N GLN A 172 16.13 -4.17 -11.66
CA GLN A 172 14.68 -4.01 -11.64
C GLN A 172 14.24 -2.64 -11.10
N ARG A 173 14.94 -2.08 -10.11
CA ARG A 173 14.69 -0.72 -9.61
C ARG A 173 14.94 0.32 -10.72
N GLU A 174 16.06 0.22 -11.43
CA GLU A 174 16.40 1.15 -12.51
C GLU A 174 15.41 1.04 -13.69
N LEU A 175 14.93 -0.16 -14.02
CA LEU A 175 13.86 -0.37 -15.01
C LEU A 175 12.52 0.24 -14.59
N GLU A 176 12.09 0.01 -13.34
CA GLU A 176 10.88 0.64 -12.81
C GLU A 176 10.99 2.17 -12.78
N GLU A 177 12.13 2.73 -12.35
CA GLU A 177 12.34 4.18 -12.32
C GLU A 177 12.27 4.81 -13.72
N LYS A 178 12.83 4.14 -14.74
CA LYS A 178 12.67 4.50 -16.16
C LYS A 178 11.20 4.46 -16.59
N GLN A 179 10.45 3.38 -16.28
CA GLN A 179 9.01 3.28 -16.56
C GLN A 179 8.24 4.45 -15.92
N ARG A 180 8.48 4.75 -14.63
CA ARG A 180 7.81 5.86 -13.93
C ARG A 180 8.17 7.23 -14.53
N ALA A 181 9.37 7.39 -15.08
CA ALA A 181 9.74 8.61 -15.80
C ALA A 181 8.95 8.78 -17.10
N MET A 182 8.78 7.71 -17.90
CA MET A 182 7.95 7.72 -19.10
C MET A 182 6.47 7.98 -18.79
N GLU A 183 5.91 7.32 -17.76
CA GLU A 183 4.54 7.56 -17.29
C GLU A 183 4.31 9.03 -16.87
N ARG A 184 5.29 9.65 -16.19
CA ARG A 184 5.23 11.08 -15.84
C ARG A 184 5.21 11.98 -17.08
N LYS A 185 6.02 11.69 -18.11
CA LYS A 185 6.01 12.43 -19.39
C LYS A 185 4.65 12.31 -20.09
N ILE A 186 4.09 11.10 -20.14
CA ILE A 186 2.74 10.85 -20.71
C ILE A 186 1.67 11.63 -19.94
N ARG A 187 1.65 11.58 -18.60
CA ARG A 187 0.72 12.40 -17.78
C ARG A 187 0.88 13.89 -18.05
N ALA A 188 2.10 14.39 -18.25
CA ALA A 188 2.36 15.80 -18.57
C ALA A 188 1.86 16.19 -19.96
N LEU A 189 2.04 15.32 -20.97
CA LEU A 189 1.52 15.54 -22.32
C LEU A 189 -0.01 15.49 -22.37
N LYS A 190 -0.65 14.52 -21.70
CA LYS A 190 -2.11 14.47 -21.57
C LYS A 190 -2.67 15.77 -20.96
N ARG A 191 -2.06 16.27 -19.87
CA ARG A 191 -2.43 17.57 -19.26
C ARG A 191 -2.27 18.76 -20.22
N LYS A 192 -1.20 18.78 -21.05
CA LYS A 192 -1.02 19.82 -22.08
C LYS A 192 -2.08 19.73 -23.19
N VAL A 193 -2.47 18.53 -23.61
CA VAL A 193 -3.54 18.33 -24.60
C VAL A 193 -4.88 18.88 -24.10
N GLU A 194 -5.22 18.67 -22.82
CA GLU A 194 -6.47 19.15 -22.23
C GLU A 194 -6.45 20.66 -21.92
N GLY A 195 -5.32 21.19 -21.43
CA GLY A 195 -5.20 22.60 -21.04
C GLY A 195 -4.91 23.59 -22.17
N THR A 196 -4.79 23.14 -23.42
CA THR A 196 -4.45 24.01 -24.57
C THR A 196 -5.66 24.22 -25.48
N GLN A 197 -6.00 25.48 -25.76
CA GLN A 197 -7.10 25.83 -26.68
C GLN A 197 -6.65 25.90 -28.15
N ASP A 198 -5.38 26.22 -28.42
CA ASP A 198 -4.79 26.30 -29.76
C ASP A 198 -4.76 24.92 -30.43
N GLU A 199 -5.61 24.71 -31.45
CA GLU A 199 -5.72 23.46 -32.16
C GLU A 199 -4.41 22.95 -32.77
N LYS A 200 -3.54 23.85 -33.26
CA LYS A 200 -2.27 23.45 -33.90
C LYS A 200 -1.36 22.84 -32.84
N LYS A 201 -1.26 23.47 -31.67
CA LYS A 201 -0.52 22.94 -30.51
C LYS A 201 -1.16 21.68 -29.94
N VAL A 202 -2.49 21.58 -29.89
CA VAL A 202 -3.20 20.35 -29.48
C VAL A 202 -2.88 19.18 -30.42
N LYS A 203 -2.86 19.40 -31.74
CA LYS A 203 -2.45 18.39 -32.74
C LYS A 203 -1.00 17.95 -32.53
N GLU A 204 -0.09 18.89 -32.26
CA GLU A 204 1.32 18.60 -31.94
C GLU A 204 1.49 17.77 -30.64
N TYR A 205 0.82 18.17 -29.55
CA TYR A 205 0.87 17.43 -28.29
C TYR A 205 0.23 16.05 -28.38
N LYS A 206 -0.85 15.88 -29.17
CA LYS A 206 -1.42 14.56 -29.48
C LYS A 206 -0.45 13.67 -30.26
N ARG A 207 0.36 14.23 -31.17
CA ARG A 207 1.42 13.49 -31.87
C ARG A 207 2.50 13.01 -30.88
N LYS A 208 3.08 13.94 -30.11
CA LYS A 208 4.08 13.65 -29.07
C LYS A 208 3.57 12.65 -28.01
N LEU A 209 2.29 12.71 -27.65
CA LEU A 209 1.66 11.76 -26.73
C LEU A 209 1.65 10.33 -27.30
N ARG A 210 1.31 10.17 -28.59
CA ARG A 210 1.34 8.85 -29.25
C ARG A 210 2.76 8.31 -29.38
N GLU A 211 3.74 9.17 -29.67
CA GLU A 211 5.16 8.82 -29.72
C GLU A 211 5.65 8.29 -28.36
N GLU A 212 5.43 9.02 -27.26
CA GLU A 212 5.86 8.58 -25.92
C GLU A 212 5.06 7.35 -25.42
N GLN A 213 3.79 7.20 -25.79
CA GLN A 213 3.03 5.98 -25.53
C GLN A 213 3.48 4.78 -26.40
N GLY A 214 4.10 5.03 -27.56
CA GLY A 214 4.80 4.02 -28.35
C GLY A 214 6.02 3.50 -27.63
N LYS A 215 6.94 4.41 -27.29
CA LYS A 215 8.17 4.12 -26.52
C LYS A 215 7.88 3.38 -25.21
N LEU A 216 6.82 3.74 -24.48
CA LEU A 216 6.44 3.02 -23.26
C LEU A 216 5.96 1.59 -23.54
N ARG A 217 5.26 1.33 -24.65
CA ARG A 217 4.87 -0.04 -25.03
C ARG A 217 6.07 -0.87 -25.45
N GLU A 218 6.99 -0.29 -26.23
CA GLU A 218 8.22 -0.93 -26.66
C GLU A 218 9.10 -1.28 -25.45
N PHE A 219 9.38 -0.31 -24.57
CA PHE A 219 10.16 -0.52 -23.35
C PHE A 219 9.55 -1.54 -22.37
N ILE A 220 8.21 -1.63 -22.28
CA ILE A 220 7.55 -2.66 -21.47
C ILE A 220 7.60 -4.03 -22.17
N LYS A 221 7.60 -4.08 -23.51
CA LYS A 221 7.73 -5.33 -24.28
C LYS A 221 9.17 -5.88 -24.24
N GLU A 222 10.17 -5.01 -24.19
CA GLU A 222 11.60 -5.37 -24.04
C GLU A 222 11.95 -5.93 -22.65
N HIS A 223 11.08 -5.70 -21.66
CA HIS A 223 11.28 -6.07 -20.26
C HIS A 223 9.96 -6.60 -19.65
N ASP A 224 9.24 -7.47 -20.36
CA ASP A 224 7.90 -7.92 -19.95
C ASP A 224 7.91 -8.95 -18.81
N ASP A 225 9.06 -9.58 -18.57
CA ASP A 225 9.39 -10.38 -17.39
C ASP A 225 9.27 -9.57 -16.08
N VAL A 226 9.70 -8.31 -16.10
CA VAL A 226 9.81 -7.42 -14.94
C VAL A 226 8.76 -6.31 -14.91
N LEU A 227 8.46 -5.70 -16.06
CA LEU A 227 7.60 -4.52 -16.15
C LEU A 227 6.18 -4.87 -16.61
N ARG A 228 5.21 -4.13 -16.08
CA ARG A 228 3.79 -4.25 -16.47
C ARG A 228 3.17 -2.88 -16.65
N ARG A 229 2.36 -2.73 -17.70
CA ARG A 229 1.67 -1.47 -18.00
C ARG A 229 0.44 -1.31 -17.12
N ASP A 230 0.38 -0.17 -16.42
CA ASP A 230 -0.73 0.17 -15.54
C ASP A 230 -1.38 1.48 -16.02
N TYR A 231 -2.51 1.35 -16.73
CA TYR A 231 -3.23 2.48 -17.31
C TYR A 231 -3.75 3.47 -16.24
N SER A 232 -3.97 3.03 -14.99
CA SER A 232 -4.39 3.92 -13.90
C SER A 232 -3.30 4.96 -13.56
N ARG A 233 -2.03 4.64 -13.83
CA ARG A 233 -0.89 5.56 -13.66
C ARG A 233 -0.73 6.53 -14.82
N GLU A 234 -1.35 6.27 -15.97
CA GLU A 234 -1.44 7.23 -17.06
C GLU A 234 -2.67 8.13 -16.96
N LYS A 235 -3.56 7.93 -15.98
CA LYS A 235 -4.73 8.77 -15.75
C LYS A 235 -4.31 10.19 -15.38
N ILE A 236 -5.08 11.16 -15.86
CA ILE A 236 -5.00 12.56 -15.45
C ILE A 236 -6.32 12.97 -14.80
N TYR A 237 -6.24 14.03 -14.00
CA TYR A 237 -7.35 14.57 -13.25
C TYR A 237 -7.45 16.05 -13.60
N SER A 238 -8.62 16.47 -14.05
CA SER A 238 -9.00 17.86 -14.24
C SER A 238 -10.17 18.20 -13.32
N GLY A 239 -10.26 19.46 -12.87
CA GLY A 239 -11.32 19.93 -11.96
C GLY A 239 -12.71 20.02 -12.60
N LYS A 240 -12.88 19.53 -13.84
CA LYS A 240 -14.20 19.27 -14.40
C LYS A 240 -14.50 17.81 -14.09
N GLY A 241 -15.46 17.57 -13.18
CA GLY A 241 -15.69 16.28 -12.52
C GLY A 241 -16.10 15.07 -13.37
N GLU A 242 -15.85 15.07 -14.68
CA GLU A 242 -16.07 13.96 -15.61
C GLU A 242 -14.83 13.05 -15.72
N PRO A 243 -14.87 11.79 -15.28
CA PRO A 243 -13.80 10.82 -15.53
C PRO A 243 -13.83 10.32 -16.99
N LYS A 244 -13.32 11.11 -17.95
CA LYS A 244 -13.19 10.69 -19.37
C LYS A 244 -11.92 9.86 -19.65
N GLN A 245 -11.94 8.63 -19.16
CA GLN A 245 -11.15 7.50 -19.70
C GLN A 245 -11.66 6.17 -19.13
N THR A 246 -12.83 5.72 -19.59
CA THR A 246 -13.05 4.28 -19.72
C THR A 246 -12.15 3.78 -20.85
N ALA A 247 -11.24 2.86 -20.54
CA ALA A 247 -10.56 2.12 -21.59
C ALA A 247 -11.61 1.23 -22.29
N PRO A 248 -11.59 1.10 -23.63
CA PRO A 248 -12.42 0.11 -24.28
C PRO A 248 -11.97 -1.27 -23.82
N ARG A 249 -12.83 -1.95 -23.04
CA ARG A 249 -12.75 -3.40 -22.90
C ARG A 249 -13.12 -3.95 -24.27
N THR A 250 -12.12 -4.42 -25.02
CA THR A 250 -12.37 -5.27 -26.19
C THR A 250 -13.22 -6.43 -25.71
N GLU A 251 -14.37 -6.62 -26.36
CA GLU A 251 -15.23 -7.77 -26.13
C GLU A 251 -14.42 -9.05 -26.37
N GLU A 252 -14.39 -9.91 -25.36
CA GLU A 252 -13.82 -11.24 -25.50
C GLU A 252 -14.77 -12.05 -26.39
N ALA A 253 -14.22 -12.64 -27.45
CA ALA A 253 -15.00 -13.39 -28.43
C ALA A 253 -15.77 -14.55 -27.76
N PRO A 254 -16.97 -14.91 -28.27
CA PRO A 254 -17.78 -15.96 -27.64
C PRO A 254 -17.06 -17.30 -27.69
N VAL A 255 -16.69 -17.82 -26.52
CA VAL A 255 -16.05 -19.14 -26.40
C VAL A 255 -17.09 -20.20 -26.71
N LYS A 256 -16.83 -20.98 -27.76
CA LYS A 256 -17.72 -22.01 -28.27
C LYS A 256 -17.84 -23.14 -27.24
N ALA A 257 -19.06 -23.51 -26.86
CA ALA A 257 -19.28 -24.65 -25.98
C ALA A 257 -18.80 -25.95 -26.65
N THR A 258 -18.08 -26.77 -25.88
CA THR A 258 -17.80 -28.18 -26.20
C THR A 258 -18.04 -28.99 -24.94
N ASP A 259 -19.02 -29.88 -25.00
CA ASP A 259 -19.41 -30.73 -23.90
C ASP A 259 -18.30 -31.70 -23.52
N THR A 260 -18.11 -31.92 -22.21
CA THR A 260 -17.43 -33.10 -21.71
C THR A 260 -17.93 -33.39 -20.30
N GLU A 261 -18.62 -34.53 -20.13
CA GLU A 261 -19.08 -34.99 -18.83
C GLU A 261 -17.89 -35.21 -17.88
N SER A 262 -18.01 -34.76 -16.63
CA SER A 262 -17.31 -35.38 -15.51
C SER A 262 -18.24 -35.48 -14.32
N LYS A 263 -18.22 -36.64 -13.65
CA LYS A 263 -19.24 -37.07 -12.69
C LYS A 263 -18.83 -36.77 -11.24
N ASN A 264 -19.86 -36.76 -10.39
CA ASN A 264 -19.83 -36.90 -8.91
C ASN A 264 -19.71 -35.61 -8.05
N PRO A 265 -20.31 -35.62 -6.84
CA PRO A 265 -21.35 -34.61 -6.55
C PRO A 265 -21.03 -33.60 -5.45
N VAL A 266 -21.85 -32.55 -5.43
CA VAL A 266 -21.95 -31.54 -4.35
C VAL A 266 -22.60 -32.15 -3.09
N PRO A 267 -22.01 -32.03 -1.89
CA PRO A 267 -22.70 -32.33 -0.64
C PRO A 267 -23.59 -31.16 -0.19
N THR A 268 -24.86 -31.45 0.07
CA THR A 268 -25.91 -30.47 0.40
C THR A 268 -25.88 -30.05 1.87
N ASN A 269 -26.33 -28.82 2.16
CA ASN A 269 -26.48 -28.23 3.49
C ASN A 269 -27.16 -29.15 4.52
N LYS A 270 -26.61 -29.19 5.74
CA LYS A 270 -27.37 -29.40 6.99
C LYS A 270 -26.77 -28.52 8.10
N GLU A 271 -27.61 -27.71 8.74
CA GLU A 271 -27.27 -26.93 9.92
C GLU A 271 -27.15 -27.84 11.16
N PRO A 272 -26.20 -27.56 12.08
CA PRO A 272 -26.27 -28.03 13.46
C PRO A 272 -26.82 -26.93 14.38
N ASN A 273 -27.99 -27.25 14.94
CA ASN A 273 -28.75 -26.64 16.03
C ASN A 273 -27.97 -25.79 17.07
N ILE A 274 -28.54 -24.64 17.45
CA ILE A 274 -28.06 -23.75 18.53
C ILE A 274 -28.80 -24.08 19.84
N PRO A 275 -28.10 -24.34 20.96
CA PRO A 275 -28.65 -24.19 22.30
C PRO A 275 -28.42 -22.75 22.80
N GLN A 276 -29.48 -22.09 23.29
CA GLN A 276 -29.40 -20.81 24.01
C GLN A 276 -29.37 -21.02 25.55
N PRO A 277 -28.98 -20.01 26.35
CA PRO A 277 -28.19 -20.25 27.57
C PRO A 277 -29.01 -20.33 28.86
N ASP A 278 -28.43 -21.02 29.85
CA ASP A 278 -28.85 -20.94 31.24
C ASP A 278 -28.29 -19.67 31.92
N ASN A 279 -29.19 -18.86 32.46
CA ASN A 279 -28.82 -17.71 33.30
C ASN A 279 -28.63 -18.15 34.75
N ASN A 280 -27.50 -17.78 35.38
CA ASN A 280 -27.48 -17.56 36.82
C ASN A 280 -26.46 -16.48 37.20
N VAL A 281 -26.84 -15.66 38.18
CA VAL A 281 -26.19 -14.39 38.55
C VAL A 281 -25.30 -14.59 39.77
N SER A 282 -24.07 -14.05 39.73
CA SER A 282 -23.25 -13.72 40.91
C SER A 282 -22.30 -12.55 40.61
N GLU A 283 -22.57 -11.38 41.20
CA GLU A 283 -21.53 -10.40 41.62
C GLU A 283 -20.89 -10.89 42.95
N PRO A 284 -19.81 -10.31 43.54
CA PRO A 284 -19.10 -9.03 43.29
C PRO A 284 -17.58 -9.26 42.97
N GLU A 285 -16.60 -8.35 43.06
CA GLU A 285 -16.42 -7.00 43.65
C GLU A 285 -15.63 -6.03 42.75
N ASN A 286 -15.58 -4.75 43.16
CA ASN A 286 -14.60 -3.78 42.70
C ASN A 286 -13.29 -3.88 43.48
N ASN A 287 -12.14 -3.85 42.80
CA ASN A 287 -10.94 -3.22 43.36
C ASN A 287 -10.11 -2.54 42.27
N VAL A 288 -10.08 -1.20 42.34
CA VAL A 288 -9.33 -0.35 41.42
C VAL A 288 -7.91 -0.19 41.92
N SER A 289 -6.94 -0.64 41.12
CA SER A 289 -5.52 -0.31 41.28
C SER A 289 -4.99 0.23 39.96
N LYS A 290 -4.67 1.52 39.91
CA LYS A 290 -3.97 2.14 38.78
C LYS A 290 -2.52 1.64 38.74
N PRO A 291 -1.94 1.51 37.54
CA PRO A 291 -0.61 2.06 37.34
C PRO A 291 -0.51 2.93 36.08
N ASP A 292 -0.14 4.17 36.33
CA ASP A 292 0.82 5.01 35.60
C ASP A 292 0.77 5.17 34.08
N ASN A 293 0.63 6.45 33.69
CA ASN A 293 0.62 6.95 32.32
C ASN A 293 1.96 6.70 31.60
N ASN A 294 2.02 5.60 30.84
CA ASN A 294 2.96 5.42 29.75
C ASN A 294 2.47 6.22 28.51
N GLU A 295 2.69 7.54 28.50
CA GLU A 295 2.54 8.36 27.29
C GLU A 295 3.78 8.24 26.38
N ASN A 296 4.05 7.03 25.86
CA ASN A 296 4.99 6.89 24.74
C ASN A 296 4.34 7.41 23.45
N THR A 297 4.21 8.73 23.37
CA THR A 297 3.65 9.45 22.22
C THR A 297 4.49 9.17 20.98
N MET A 298 3.93 8.34 20.09
CA MET A 298 4.52 7.91 18.83
C MET A 298 4.94 9.09 17.93
N ASN A 299 6.18 9.56 18.10
CA ASN A 299 6.83 10.51 17.19
C ASN A 299 7.47 9.78 15.99
N PHE A 300 6.68 8.95 15.30
CA PHE A 300 7.03 8.48 13.96
C PHE A 300 6.83 9.62 12.97
N VAL A 301 7.93 10.10 12.38
CA VAL A 301 8.06 11.18 11.38
C VAL A 301 6.71 11.73 10.92
N ARG A 302 6.22 12.72 11.67
CA ARG A 302 5.10 13.55 11.23
C ARG A 302 5.54 14.17 9.89
N PRO A 303 4.68 14.25 8.86
CA PRO A 303 4.96 15.19 7.79
C PRO A 303 5.10 16.57 8.45
N GLU A 304 6.27 17.19 8.28
CA GLU A 304 6.56 18.50 8.89
C GLU A 304 5.47 19.51 8.55
N PRO A 305 5.16 20.46 9.46
CA PRO A 305 3.99 21.32 9.32
C PRO A 305 3.97 22.00 7.95
N VAL A 306 2.85 21.81 7.25
CA VAL A 306 2.60 22.43 5.95
C VAL A 306 2.70 23.94 6.11
N LYS A 307 3.73 24.56 5.53
CA LYS A 307 3.77 26.02 5.42
C LYS A 307 2.58 26.47 4.59
N THR A 308 1.63 27.13 5.25
CA THR A 308 0.58 27.91 4.58
C THR A 308 1.24 29.02 3.79
N VAL A 309 0.91 29.09 2.50
CA VAL A 309 1.13 30.25 1.63
C VAL A 309 -0.17 31.04 1.61
#